data_AF-A0A1Q7LXN9-F1
#
_entry.id   AF-A0A1Q7LXN9-F1
#
_cell.length_a   1.000
_cell.length_b   1.000
_cell.length_c   1.000
_cell.angle_alpha   90.00
_cell.angle_beta   90.00
_cell.angle_gamma   90.00
#
_symmetry.space_group_name_H-M   'P 1'
#
loop_
_entity.id
_entity.type
_entity.pdbx_description
1 polymer ?
#
loop_
_entity_poly.entity_id
_entity_poly.type
_entity_poly.pdbx_seq_one_letter_code
_entity_poly.pdbx_strand_id
1 'polypeptide(L)'
;MAKGKLHNLSPGKATFNWLYAIGSQQPKWFLGSLSNRSKFGAWIAFLARGLSDPDFLLKFQSATDVWERSKLVGTRISTIRKQFAELSEAAKIELGQSAEAEFKAGVSLLGKDKALLMSLIQISDPPMQE
;
A
#
# COMPACT_ATOMS: atom_id res chain seq x y z
N MET A 1 23.37 26.07 -16.32
CA MET A 1 22.82 26.20 -14.95
C MET A 1 21.31 26.44 -15.05
N ALA A 2 20.48 25.41 -14.85
CA ALA A 2 19.02 25.54 -14.90
C ALA A 2 18.46 25.80 -13.48
N LYS A 3 18.59 27.03 -13.00
CA LYS A 3 17.89 27.50 -11.78
C LYS A 3 16.49 27.96 -12.22
N GLY A 4 15.41 27.33 -11.73
CA GLY A 4 14.07 27.93 -11.90
C GLY A 4 12.83 27.04 -11.93
N LYS A 5 12.84 25.76 -11.54
CA LYS A 5 11.59 24.94 -11.54
C LYS A 5 11.19 24.29 -10.21
N LEU A 6 12.03 24.34 -9.17
CA LEU A 6 11.72 23.70 -7.88
C LEU A 6 10.93 24.60 -6.92
N HIS A 7 10.91 25.93 -7.13
CA HIS A 7 10.29 26.87 -6.19
C HIS A 7 8.75 27.00 -6.32
N ASN A 8 8.15 26.36 -7.34
CA ASN A 8 6.70 26.42 -7.59
C ASN A 8 5.98 25.08 -7.38
N LEU A 9 6.67 24.08 -6.83
CA LEU A 9 6.07 22.82 -6.38
C LEU A 9 5.74 22.94 -4.89
N SER A 10 4.47 23.17 -4.56
CA SER A 10 3.98 22.88 -3.20
C SER A 10 3.55 21.41 -3.12
N PRO A 11 3.56 20.79 -1.93
CA PRO A 11 3.05 19.43 -1.74
C PRO A 11 1.62 19.26 -2.30
N GLY A 12 0.75 20.24 -2.07
CA GLY A 12 -0.61 20.24 -2.63
C GLY A 12 -0.64 20.27 -4.17
N LYS A 13 0.21 21.09 -4.80
CA LYS A 13 0.30 21.17 -6.27
C LYS A 13 0.91 19.91 -6.88
N ALA A 14 1.86 19.28 -6.19
CA ALA A 14 2.43 17.99 -6.59
C ALA A 14 1.39 16.87 -6.53
N THR A 15 0.63 16.78 -5.42
CA THR A 15 -0.46 15.80 -5.27
C THR A 15 -1.58 16.03 -6.29
N PHE A 16 -1.97 17.28 -6.54
CA PHE A 16 -2.94 17.62 -7.58
C PHE A 16 -2.47 17.20 -8.97
N ASN A 17 -1.23 17.52 -9.34
CA ASN A 17 -0.67 17.12 -10.64
C ASN A 17 -0.59 15.59 -10.79
N TRP A 18 -0.28 14.87 -9.71
CA TRP A 18 -0.25 13.40 -9.71
C TRP A 18 -1.64 12.80 -9.89
N LEU A 19 -2.64 13.28 -9.13
CA LEU A 19 -4.04 12.83 -9.25
C LEU A 19 -4.63 13.20 -10.62
N TYR A 20 -4.33 14.39 -11.13
CA TYR A 20 -4.74 14.84 -12.46
C TYR A 20 -4.11 13.99 -13.57
N ALA A 21 -2.83 13.63 -13.45
CA ALA A 21 -2.17 12.75 -14.40
C ALA A 21 -2.78 11.33 -14.40
N ILE A 22 -3.13 10.81 -13.22
CA ILE A 22 -3.83 9.53 -13.10
C ILE A 22 -5.23 9.60 -13.72
N GLY A 23 -6.00 10.67 -13.44
CA GLY A 23 -7.34 10.91 -13.97
C GLY A 23 -7.36 11.12 -15.49
N SER A 24 -6.39 11.85 -16.04
CA SER A 24 -6.31 12.17 -17.47
C SER A 24 -5.74 11.05 -18.34
N GLN A 25 -5.04 10.08 -17.75
CA GLN A 25 -4.45 8.94 -18.47
C GLN A 25 -5.11 7.60 -18.12
N GLN A 26 -6.33 7.64 -17.55
CA GLN A 26 -7.00 6.47 -16.99
C GLN A 26 -7.01 5.23 -17.89
N PRO A 27 -7.28 5.25 -19.21
CA PRO A 27 -7.31 4.00 -19.97
C PRO A 27 -5.95 3.29 -20.03
N LYS A 28 -4.85 4.04 -20.17
CA LYS A 28 -3.49 3.50 -20.34
C LYS A 28 -2.89 3.03 -19.01
N TRP A 29 -3.09 3.81 -17.96
CA TRP A 29 -2.64 3.42 -16.62
C TRP A 29 -3.50 2.31 -16.05
N PHE A 30 -4.81 2.33 -16.29
CA PHE A 30 -5.70 1.26 -15.83
C PHE A 30 -5.36 -0.09 -16.47
N LEU A 31 -5.18 -0.15 -17.80
CA LEU A 31 -4.78 -1.39 -18.48
C LEU A 31 -3.37 -1.84 -18.10
N GLY A 32 -2.42 -0.91 -17.95
CA GLY A 32 -1.07 -1.19 -17.45
C GLY A 32 -1.06 -1.70 -16.00
N SER A 33 -1.89 -1.12 -15.12
CA SER A 33 -2.05 -1.53 -13.73
C SER A 33 -2.79 -2.85 -13.59
N LEU A 34 -3.77 -3.13 -14.46
CA LEU A 34 -4.47 -4.42 -14.50
C LEU A 34 -3.58 -5.55 -15.03
N SER A 35 -2.85 -5.30 -16.12
CA SER A 35 -1.94 -6.30 -16.71
C SER A 35 -0.78 -6.64 -15.79
N ASN A 36 -0.25 -5.66 -15.05
CA ASN A 36 0.80 -5.87 -14.05
C ASN A 36 0.27 -6.10 -12.62
N ARG A 37 -1.04 -6.27 -12.41
CA ARG A 37 -1.62 -6.35 -11.07
C ARG A 37 -1.01 -7.48 -10.24
N SER A 38 -0.73 -8.62 -10.88
CA SER A 38 -0.16 -9.79 -10.21
C SER A 38 1.27 -9.51 -9.74
N LYS A 39 2.10 -8.87 -10.58
CA LYS A 39 3.47 -8.48 -10.23
C LYS A 39 3.50 -7.39 -9.16
N PHE A 40 2.57 -6.43 -9.23
CA PHE A 40 2.41 -5.42 -8.21
C PHE A 40 1.93 -6.02 -6.87
N GLY A 41 0.92 -6.89 -6.91
CA GLY A 41 0.44 -7.63 -5.74
C GLY A 41 1.54 -8.49 -5.11
N ALA A 42 2.35 -9.15 -5.93
CA ALA A 42 3.52 -9.89 -5.48
C ALA A 42 4.54 -8.99 -4.78
N TRP A 43 4.85 -7.83 -5.37
CA TRP A 43 5.74 -6.84 -4.75
C TRP A 43 5.19 -6.36 -3.40
N ILE A 44 3.90 -6.01 -3.33
CA ILE A 44 3.26 -5.54 -2.10
C ILE A 44 3.27 -6.63 -1.02
N ALA A 45 2.93 -7.87 -1.37
CA ALA A 45 2.97 -8.98 -0.42
C ALA A 45 4.40 -9.27 0.06
N PHE A 46 5.38 -9.27 -0.84
CA PHE A 46 6.78 -9.46 -0.46
C PHE A 46 7.29 -8.35 0.45
N LEU A 47 6.93 -7.11 0.14
CA LEU A 47 7.28 -5.93 0.93
C LEU A 47 6.65 -5.98 2.32
N ALA A 48 5.36 -6.28 2.42
CA ALA A 48 4.65 -6.40 3.69
C ALA A 48 5.29 -7.49 4.56
N ARG A 49 5.51 -8.69 4.00
CA ARG A 49 6.19 -9.79 4.72
C ARG A 49 7.60 -9.40 5.16
N GLY A 50 8.36 -8.72 4.31
CA GLY A 50 9.72 -8.28 4.63
C GLY A 50 9.79 -7.18 5.70
N LEU A 51 8.76 -6.34 5.81
CA LEU A 51 8.65 -5.31 6.86
C LEU A 51 8.04 -5.84 8.16
N SER A 52 7.31 -6.96 8.11
CA SER A 52 6.80 -7.67 9.29
C SER A 52 7.83 -8.58 9.98
N ASP A 53 9.09 -8.54 9.52
CA ASP A 53 10.19 -9.29 10.10
C ASP A 53 10.40 -8.92 11.59
N PRO A 54 10.32 -9.87 12.54
CA PRO A 54 10.36 -9.57 13.97
C PRO A 54 11.63 -8.83 14.40
N ASP A 55 12.79 -9.23 13.85
CA ASP A 55 14.07 -8.61 14.17
C ASP A 55 14.13 -7.16 13.68
N PHE A 56 13.63 -6.90 12.48
CA PHE A 56 13.49 -5.53 11.97
C PHE A 56 12.53 -4.71 12.82
N LEU A 57 11.36 -5.25 13.17
CA LEU A 57 10.36 -4.54 13.98
C LEU A 57 10.90 -4.19 15.36
N LEU A 58 11.62 -5.09 16.02
CA LEU A 58 12.22 -4.85 17.32
C LEU A 58 13.29 -3.75 17.26
N LYS A 59 14.14 -3.76 16.23
CA LYS A 59 15.11 -2.68 15.99
C LYS A 59 14.44 -1.35 15.69
N PHE A 60 13.38 -1.36 14.88
CA PHE A 60 12.61 -0.16 14.53
C PHE A 60 11.92 0.46 15.74
N GLN A 61 11.31 -0.37 16.61
CA GLN A 61 10.65 0.07 17.84
C GLN A 61 11.66 0.62 18.86
N SER A 62 12.85 0.02 18.92
CA SER A 62 13.93 0.42 19.83
C SER A 62 14.61 1.74 19.43
N ALA A 63 14.59 2.11 18.14
CA ALA A 63 15.10 3.39 17.69
C ALA A 63 14.22 4.54 18.21
N THR A 64 14.80 5.52 18.90
CA THR A 64 14.08 6.68 19.43
C THR A 64 14.11 7.86 18.47
N ASP A 65 15.16 7.98 17.66
CA ASP A 65 15.32 9.06 16.69
C ASP A 65 14.52 8.81 15.40
N VAL A 66 13.88 9.87 14.90
CA VAL A 66 13.02 9.83 13.72
C VAL A 66 13.85 9.61 12.45
N TRP A 67 15.05 10.18 12.37
CA TRP A 67 15.92 10.02 11.20
C TRP A 67 16.51 8.62 11.14
N GLU A 68 16.91 8.07 12.28
CA GLU A 68 17.33 6.68 12.40
C GLU A 68 16.23 5.71 11.97
N ARG A 69 14.99 5.91 12.44
CA ARG A 69 13.83 5.12 11.98
C ARG A 69 13.64 5.18 10.48
N SER A 70 13.71 6.37 9.88
CA SER A 70 13.59 6.54 8.43
C SER A 70 14.71 5.82 7.68
N LYS A 71 15.94 5.89 8.19
CA LYS A 71 17.11 5.22 7.61
C LYS A 71 16.99 3.70 7.70
N LEU A 72 16.51 3.16 8.83
CA LEU A 72 16.27 1.74 9.03
C LEU A 72 15.24 1.21 8.03
N VAL A 73 14.11 1.91 7.88
CA VAL A 73 13.07 1.56 6.89
C VAL A 73 13.63 1.61 5.48
N GLY A 74 14.32 2.69 5.10
CA GLY A 74 14.89 2.83 3.75
C GLY A 74 15.91 1.74 3.43
N THR A 75 16.76 1.38 4.39
CA THR A 75 17.75 0.30 4.24
C THR A 75 17.05 -1.04 4.10
N ARG A 76 16.03 -1.32 4.93
CA ARG A 76 15.26 -2.56 4.87
C ARG A 76 14.53 -2.70 3.53
N ILE A 77 13.86 -1.65 3.05
CA ILE A 77 13.20 -1.64 1.74
C ILE A 77 14.21 -1.88 0.62
N SER A 78 15.40 -1.27 0.69
CA SER A 78 16.45 -1.50 -0.31
C SER A 78 16.90 -2.96 -0.33
N THR A 79 16.98 -3.63 0.82
CA THR A 79 17.31 -5.06 0.91
C THR A 79 16.20 -5.92 0.35
N ILE A 80 14.95 -5.67 0.76
CA ILE A 80 13.76 -6.39 0.26
C ILE A 80 13.67 -6.28 -1.27
N ARG A 81 13.93 -5.11 -1.83
CA ARG A 81 13.94 -4.90 -3.28
C ARG A 81 14.96 -5.80 -3.99
N LYS A 82 16.17 -5.95 -3.43
CA LYS A 82 17.21 -6.84 -4.00
C LYS A 82 16.75 -8.29 -3.95
N GLN A 83 16.26 -8.74 -2.79
CA GLN A 83 15.72 -10.08 -2.59
C GLN A 83 14.55 -10.39 -3.55
N PHE A 84 13.65 -9.43 -3.76
CA PHE A 84 12.55 -9.58 -4.71
C PHE A 84 13.04 -9.71 -6.15
N ALA A 85 14.11 -9.00 -6.52
CA ALA A 85 14.69 -9.10 -7.86
C ALA A 85 15.31 -10.48 -8.11
N GLU A 86 15.85 -11.13 -7.07
CA GLU A 86 16.44 -12.47 -7.11
C GLU A 86 15.38 -13.59 -7.21
N LEU A 87 14.11 -13.32 -6.90
CA LEU A 87 13.04 -14.29 -7.08
C LEU A 87 12.83 -14.64 -8.55
N SER A 88 12.53 -15.92 -8.81
CA SER A 88 12.09 -16.38 -10.12
C SER A 88 10.74 -15.75 -10.49
N GLU A 89 10.47 -15.61 -11.79
CA GLU A 89 9.16 -15.10 -12.24
C GLU A 89 8.00 -16.00 -11.81
N ALA A 90 8.22 -17.32 -11.73
CA ALA A 90 7.21 -18.26 -11.23
C ALA A 90 6.85 -17.96 -9.75
N ALA A 91 7.85 -17.76 -8.89
CA ALA A 91 7.63 -17.42 -7.48
C ALA A 91 6.92 -16.06 -7.33
N LYS A 92 7.23 -15.09 -8.18
CA LYS A 92 6.53 -13.79 -8.18
C LYS A 92 5.06 -13.95 -8.58
N ILE A 93 4.75 -14.78 -9.58
CA ILE A 93 3.36 -15.02 -10.00
C ILE A 93 2.56 -15.68 -8.88
N GLU A 94 3.11 -16.73 -8.27
CA GLU A 94 2.47 -17.44 -7.14
C GLU A 94 2.21 -16.49 -5.98
N LEU A 95 3.20 -15.66 -5.62
CA LEU A 95 3.06 -14.67 -4.58
C LEU A 95 1.96 -13.65 -4.90
N GLY A 96 1.85 -13.21 -6.16
CA GLY A 96 0.79 -12.32 -6.61
C GLY A 96 -0.60 -12.95 -6.53
N GLN A 97 -0.73 -14.25 -6.82
CA GLN A 97 -1.99 -14.99 -6.68
C GLN A 97 -2.40 -15.16 -5.21
N SER A 98 -1.44 -15.52 -4.35
CA SER A 98 -1.63 -15.60 -2.89
C SER A 98 -2.08 -14.25 -2.33
N ALA A 99 -1.44 -13.15 -2.74
CA ALA A 99 -1.81 -11.80 -2.33
C ALA A 99 -3.24 -11.42 -2.77
N GLU A 100 -3.64 -11.80 -4.00
CA GLU A 100 -4.99 -11.54 -4.49
C GLU A 100 -6.05 -12.34 -3.71
N ALA A 101 -5.75 -13.58 -3.32
CA ALA A 101 -6.63 -14.40 -2.50
C ALA A 101 -6.79 -13.83 -1.08
N GLU A 102 -5.69 -13.45 -0.43
CA GLU A 102 -5.69 -12.79 0.88
C GLU A 102 -6.51 -11.48 0.83
N PHE A 103 -6.32 -10.67 -0.22
CA PHE A 103 -7.08 -9.43 -0.41
C PHE A 103 -8.59 -9.68 -0.54
N LYS A 104 -8.99 -10.65 -1.38
CA LYS A 104 -10.42 -11.01 -1.53
C LYS A 104 -11.04 -11.48 -0.22
N ALA A 105 -10.30 -12.29 0.55
CA ALA A 105 -10.74 -12.74 1.86
C ALA A 105 -10.91 -11.55 2.84
N GLY A 106 -9.93 -10.63 2.89
CA GLY A 106 -9.98 -9.44 3.73
C GLY A 106 -11.14 -8.50 3.38
N VAL A 107 -11.38 -8.23 2.09
CA VAL A 107 -12.52 -7.41 1.64
C VAL A 107 -13.86 -8.05 2.01
N SER A 108 -13.97 -9.38 1.89
CA SER A 108 -15.17 -10.12 2.29
C SER A 108 -15.43 -9.98 3.80
N LEU A 109 -14.38 -10.10 4.62
CA LEU A 109 -14.48 -9.92 6.06
C LEU A 109 -14.89 -8.48 6.43
N LEU A 110 -14.24 -7.47 5.87
CA LEU A 110 -14.60 -6.06 6.09
C LEU A 110 -16.05 -5.76 5.66
N GLY A 111 -16.53 -6.40 4.59
CA GLY A 111 -17.92 -6.31 4.16
C GLY A 111 -18.89 -6.85 5.22
N LYS A 112 -18.56 -7.98 5.84
CA LYS A 112 -19.34 -8.56 6.96
C LYS A 112 -19.31 -7.67 8.19
N ASP A 113 -18.13 -7.18 8.58
CA ASP A 113 -17.96 -6.29 9.73
C ASP A 113 -18.74 -5.00 9.55
N LYS A 114 -18.69 -4.40 8.35
CA LYS A 114 -19.51 -3.23 8.01
C LYS A 114 -21.00 -3.52 8.15
N ALA A 115 -21.47 -4.65 7.64
CA ALA A 115 -22.88 -5.02 7.74
C ALA A 115 -23.33 -5.19 9.21
N LEU A 116 -22.49 -5.82 10.03
CA LEU A 116 -22.71 -5.97 11.46
C LEU A 116 -22.72 -4.62 12.20
N LEU A 117 -21.78 -3.72 11.89
CA LEU A 117 -21.76 -2.39 12.48
C LEU A 117 -23.02 -1.59 12.12
N MET A 118 -23.47 -1.66 10.87
CA MET A 118 -24.71 -1.00 10.44
C MET A 118 -25.94 -1.57 11.14
N SER A 119 -26.01 -2.89 11.36
CA SER A 119 -27.14 -3.49 12.08
C SER A 119 -27.12 -3.11 13.57
N LEU A 120 -25.94 -3.04 14.20
CA LEU A 120 -25.81 -2.59 15.58
C LEU A 120 -26.20 -1.11 15.75
N ILE A 121 -25.79 -0.24 14.82
CA ILE A 121 -26.18 1.18 14.82
C ILE A 121 -27.70 1.32 14.75
N GLN A 122 -28.36 0.57 13.86
CA GLN A 122 -29.82 0.56 13.73
C GLN A 122 -30.55 0.09 14.99
N ILE A 123 -29.92 -0.76 15.82
CA ILE A 123 -30.47 -1.23 17.08
C ILE A 123 -30.21 -0.22 18.21
N SER A 124 -29.11 0.52 18.16
CA SER A 124 -28.72 1.49 19.18
C SER A 124 -29.34 2.88 19.03
N ASP A 125 -29.81 3.25 17.83
CA ASP A 125 -30.61 4.46 17.62
C ASP A 125 -32.09 4.15 17.91
N PRO A 126 -32.68 4.63 19.02
CA PRO A 126 -34.12 4.46 19.22
C PRO A 126 -34.86 5.26 18.13
N PRO A 127 -35.98 4.76 17.59
CA PRO A 127 -36.80 5.57 16.70
C PRO A 127 -37.18 6.84 17.47
N MET A 128 -36.86 7.98 16.87
CA MET A 128 -37.20 9.30 17.38
C MET A 128 -38.71 9.30 17.63
N GLN A 129 -39.11 9.22 18.90
CA GLN A 129 -40.52 9.23 19.29
C GLN A 129 -41.05 10.62 18.95
N GLU A 130 -41.97 10.68 17.97
CA GLU A 130 -42.77 11.86 17.64
C GLU A 130 -43.64 12.31 18.82
#